data_AF-A0A365XSF1-F1
#
_entry.id   AF-A0A365XSF1-F1
#
_cell.length_a   1.000
_cell.length_b   1.000
_cell.length_c   1.000
_cell.angle_alpha   90.00
_cell.angle_beta   90.00
_cell.angle_gamma   90.00
#
_symmetry.space_group_name_H-M   'P 1'
#
loop_
_entity.id
_entity.type
_entity.pdbx_description
1 polymer ?
#
loop_
_entity_poly.entity_id
_entity_poly.type
_entity_poly.pdbx_seq_one_letter_code
_entity_poly.pdbx_strand_id
1 'polypeptide(L)'
;MPHFNNLAEAAEYLAKQPEIMDNYTRFQKKKQPWFFSPNGTLAGATAKPIRFSSWSDWNNLSQNQKRFLIESAHLKETSIGPKDYQKLKSAYFRWPSRLYPVYWGGGDAEAYTCSVFVGDCMFYCGFTSVNGKYRSAKDFWMGRVNGFHLVDKDKGVKRGDVCTYKEGEHVEIVTSVDDSKSIFGNLSFCSRGAGHSTGEQGEERCGWGVTADRYVSIPEWKFFRLVK
;
A
#
# COMPACT_ATOMS: atom_id res chain seq x y z
N MET A 1 -11.26 10.01 8.88
CA MET A 1 -10.79 8.85 8.11
C MET A 1 -11.56 7.64 8.59
N PRO A 2 -12.02 6.72 7.71
CA PRO A 2 -12.70 5.51 8.18
C PRO A 2 -11.76 4.68 9.06
N HIS A 3 -12.35 3.98 10.03
CA HIS A 3 -11.65 3.03 10.88
C HIS A 3 -12.28 1.66 10.71
N PHE A 4 -11.48 0.64 10.47
CA PHE A 4 -11.97 -0.73 10.26
C PHE A 4 -11.52 -1.64 11.39
N ASN A 5 -12.41 -2.55 11.78
CA ASN A 5 -12.10 -3.52 12.81
C ASN A 5 -11.41 -4.76 12.26
N ASN A 6 -11.38 -4.92 10.93
CA ASN A 6 -10.82 -6.07 10.22
C ASN A 6 -10.01 -5.58 9.00
N LEU A 7 -8.81 -6.17 8.79
CA LEU A 7 -7.94 -5.84 7.66
C LEU A 7 -8.59 -6.10 6.29
N ALA A 8 -9.47 -7.09 6.17
CA ALA A 8 -10.16 -7.39 4.91
C ALA A 8 -11.12 -6.27 4.49
N GLU A 9 -11.81 -5.64 5.45
CA GLU A 9 -12.68 -4.47 5.17
C GLU A 9 -11.83 -3.28 4.73
N ALA A 10 -10.68 -3.07 5.38
CA ALA A 10 -9.73 -2.04 4.99
C ALA A 10 -9.18 -2.30 3.57
N ALA A 11 -8.86 -3.55 3.24
CA ALA A 11 -8.38 -3.95 1.91
C ALA A 11 -9.44 -3.73 0.83
N GLU A 12 -10.69 -4.10 1.08
CA GLU A 12 -11.81 -3.85 0.17
C GLU A 12 -12.09 -2.36 -0.03
N TYR A 13 -11.99 -1.56 1.05
CA TYR A 13 -12.13 -0.12 0.97
C TYR A 13 -10.99 0.51 0.15
N LEU A 14 -9.74 0.11 0.43
CA LEU A 14 -8.54 0.63 -0.22
C LEU A 14 -8.51 0.27 -1.71
N ALA A 15 -8.88 -0.97 -2.06
CA ALA A 15 -8.98 -1.44 -3.44
C ALA A 15 -9.99 -0.63 -4.28
N LYS A 16 -11.00 -0.02 -3.64
CA LYS A 16 -11.98 0.85 -4.30
C LYS A 16 -11.52 2.31 -4.42
N GLN A 17 -10.28 2.65 -4.05
CA GLN A 17 -9.71 3.99 -4.16
C GLN A 17 -8.85 4.10 -5.44
N PRO A 18 -9.42 4.51 -6.59
CA PRO A 18 -8.66 4.56 -7.84
C PRO A 18 -7.46 5.50 -7.75
N GLU A 19 -7.57 6.62 -7.03
CA GLU A 19 -6.47 7.56 -6.84
C GLU A 19 -5.24 6.96 -6.14
N ILE A 20 -5.43 5.91 -5.31
CA ILE A 20 -4.34 5.19 -4.64
C ILE A 20 -3.88 4.00 -5.51
N MET A 21 -4.80 3.20 -6.05
CA MET A 21 -4.45 2.02 -6.85
C MET A 21 -3.72 2.39 -8.15
N ASP A 22 -4.19 3.43 -8.86
CA ASP A 22 -3.50 3.96 -10.04
C ASP A 22 -2.13 4.52 -9.69
N ASN A 23 -2.05 5.17 -8.53
CA ASN A 23 -0.80 5.71 -8.02
C ASN A 23 0.23 4.60 -7.72
N TYR A 24 -0.18 3.50 -7.07
CA TYR A 24 0.65 2.32 -6.84
C TYR A 24 1.13 1.72 -8.16
N THR A 25 0.25 1.63 -9.15
CA THR A 25 0.62 1.16 -10.49
C THR A 25 1.71 2.04 -11.11
N ARG A 26 1.58 3.37 -11.04
CA ARG A 26 2.59 4.30 -11.58
C ARG A 26 3.91 4.23 -10.81
N PHE A 27 3.86 4.13 -9.48
CA PHE A 27 5.04 3.98 -8.64
C PHE A 27 5.78 2.66 -8.93
N GLN A 28 5.07 1.53 -8.97
CA GLN A 28 5.64 0.22 -9.26
C GLN A 28 6.26 0.15 -10.67
N LYS A 29 5.62 0.80 -11.66
CA LYS A 29 6.15 0.93 -13.03
C LYS A 29 7.27 1.97 -13.15
N LYS A 30 7.81 2.49 -12.04
CA LYS A 30 8.85 3.52 -11.97
C LYS A 30 8.52 4.79 -12.78
N LYS A 31 7.22 5.07 -13.00
CA LYS A 31 6.76 6.30 -13.69
C LYS A 31 6.79 7.53 -12.79
N GLN A 32 6.89 7.32 -11.48
CA GLN A 32 7.02 8.36 -10.47
C GLN A 32 7.81 7.82 -9.27
N PRO A 33 8.57 8.67 -8.54
CA PRO A 33 9.44 8.23 -7.45
C PRO A 33 8.75 8.25 -6.07
N TRP A 34 7.44 8.43 -6.03
CA TRP A 34 6.63 8.48 -4.81
C TRP A 34 5.34 7.71 -4.99
N PHE A 35 4.71 7.34 -3.88
CA PHE A 35 3.35 6.83 -3.85
C PHE A 35 2.48 7.65 -2.89
N PHE A 36 1.16 7.58 -3.02
CA PHE A 36 0.23 8.16 -2.06
C PHE A 36 -0.06 7.20 -0.93
N SER A 37 -0.08 7.71 0.29
CA SER A 37 -0.57 6.98 1.46
C SER A 37 -1.51 7.87 2.29
N PRO A 38 -2.54 7.30 2.93
CA PRO A 38 -3.28 7.94 4.01
C PRO A 38 -2.42 8.23 5.26
N ASN A 39 -1.28 7.54 5.41
CA ASN A 39 -0.45 7.63 6.59
C ASN A 39 0.60 8.75 6.49
N GLY A 40 0.32 9.89 7.11
CA GLY A 40 1.24 11.02 7.18
C GLY A 40 2.46 10.82 8.09
N THR A 41 2.55 9.72 8.86
CA THR A 41 3.69 9.46 9.77
C THR A 41 4.84 8.72 9.10
N LEU A 42 4.71 8.37 7.82
CA LEU A 42 5.78 7.70 7.08
C LEU A 42 6.96 8.65 6.84
N ALA A 43 8.17 8.10 6.87
CA ALA A 43 9.38 8.83 6.52
C ALA A 43 9.30 9.28 5.06
N GLY A 44 9.57 10.56 4.82
CA GLY A 44 9.46 11.16 3.49
C GLY A 44 8.02 11.51 3.06
N ALA A 45 7.01 11.23 3.88
CA ALA A 45 5.65 11.74 3.66
C ALA A 45 5.64 13.26 3.73
N THR A 46 4.82 13.91 2.91
CA THR A 46 4.60 15.34 3.01
C THR A 46 3.12 15.69 2.89
N ALA A 47 2.68 16.69 3.67
CA ALA A 47 1.30 17.13 3.67
C ALA A 47 1.06 18.16 2.55
N LYS A 48 -0.17 18.18 2.04
CA LYS A 48 -0.62 19.26 1.16
C LYS A 48 -0.44 20.61 1.88
N PRO A 49 0.21 21.62 1.26
CA PRO A 49 0.36 22.92 1.88
C PRO A 49 -1.00 23.57 2.14
N ILE A 50 -1.13 24.30 3.25
CA ILE A 50 -2.39 24.97 3.61
C ILE A 50 -2.82 25.97 2.54
N ARG A 51 -1.86 26.64 1.89
CA ARG A 51 -2.11 27.59 0.81
C ARG A 51 -1.06 27.49 -0.30
N PHE A 52 -1.48 27.78 -1.52
CA PHE A 52 -0.62 28.03 -2.67
C PHE A 52 -1.31 29.03 -3.63
N SER A 53 -1.51 30.23 -3.12
CA SER A 53 -2.36 31.29 -3.67
C SER A 53 -1.62 32.28 -4.58
N SER A 54 -0.29 32.31 -4.50
CA SER A 54 0.57 33.17 -5.33
C SER A 54 1.96 32.56 -5.51
N TRP A 55 2.77 33.13 -6.40
CA TRP A 55 4.15 32.66 -6.59
C TRP A 55 5.01 32.82 -5.33
N SER A 56 4.78 33.83 -4.50
CA SER A 56 5.55 34.02 -3.27
C SER A 56 5.36 32.87 -2.27
N ASP A 57 4.22 32.17 -2.30
CA ASP A 57 4.00 30.97 -1.49
C ASP A 57 5.00 29.85 -1.82
N TRP A 58 5.56 29.81 -3.04
CA TRP A 58 6.56 28.82 -3.46
C TRP A 58 7.76 28.75 -2.51
N ASN A 59 8.23 29.90 -2.04
CA ASN A 59 9.41 29.96 -1.18
C ASN A 59 9.19 29.32 0.19
N ASN A 60 7.93 29.27 0.65
CA ASN A 60 7.54 28.70 1.94
C ASN A 60 7.28 27.19 1.88
N LEU A 61 7.30 26.59 0.68
CA LEU A 61 7.10 25.15 0.52
C LEU A 61 8.36 24.38 0.93
N SER A 62 8.16 23.25 1.61
CA SER A 62 9.22 22.28 1.88
C SER A 62 9.75 21.67 0.58
N GLN A 63 10.94 21.07 0.63
CA GLN A 63 11.52 20.42 -0.56
C GLN A 63 10.60 19.34 -1.14
N ASN A 64 10.02 18.47 -0.30
CA ASN A 64 9.11 17.43 -0.77
C ASN A 64 7.81 18.01 -1.36
N GLN A 65 7.28 19.12 -0.80
CA GLN A 65 6.12 19.80 -1.39
C GLN A 65 6.45 20.36 -2.78
N LYS A 66 7.60 21.03 -2.92
CA LYS A 66 8.07 21.55 -4.21
C LYS A 66 8.23 20.42 -5.22
N ARG A 67 8.94 19.35 -4.84
CA ARG A 67 9.17 18.17 -5.67
C ARG A 67 7.87 17.55 -6.17
N PHE A 68 6.92 17.33 -5.27
CA PHE A 68 5.62 16.76 -5.62
C PHE A 68 4.85 17.64 -6.62
N LEU A 69 4.81 18.96 -6.40
CA LEU A 69 4.13 19.87 -7.31
C LEU A 69 4.79 19.93 -8.69
N ILE A 70 6.13 19.91 -8.76
CA ILE A 70 6.88 19.88 -10.02
C ILE A 70 6.56 18.60 -10.81
N GLU A 71 6.66 17.44 -10.16
CA GLU A 71 6.42 16.13 -10.78
C GLU A 71 4.95 16.00 -11.22
N SER A 72 4.00 16.43 -10.39
CA SER A 72 2.55 16.43 -10.68
C SER A 72 2.12 17.45 -11.73
N ALA A 73 2.96 18.45 -11.99
CA ALA A 73 2.80 19.42 -13.07
C ALA A 73 3.55 19.01 -14.35
N HIS A 74 4.27 17.89 -14.34
CA HIS A 74 5.14 17.42 -15.43
C HIS A 74 6.18 18.46 -15.85
N LEU A 75 6.76 19.15 -14.87
CA LEU A 75 7.80 20.16 -15.08
C LEU A 75 9.19 19.59 -14.75
N LYS A 76 10.23 20.24 -15.27
CA LYS A 76 11.63 19.94 -14.93
C LYS A 76 12.08 20.85 -13.79
N GLU A 77 12.73 20.27 -12.78
CA GLU A 77 13.15 20.98 -11.57
C GLU A 77 14.11 22.14 -11.84
N THR A 78 15.01 22.00 -12.81
CA THR A 78 16.06 23.00 -13.13
C THR A 78 15.54 24.29 -13.76
N SER A 79 14.24 24.39 -14.06
CA SER A 79 13.68 25.49 -14.85
C SER A 79 12.46 26.18 -14.23
N ILE A 80 12.21 25.95 -12.93
CA ILE A 80 10.98 26.40 -12.25
C ILE A 80 11.05 27.90 -11.95
N GLY A 81 10.06 28.65 -12.42
CA GLY A 81 9.95 30.09 -12.15
C GLY A 81 8.51 30.62 -12.13
N PRO A 82 8.31 31.95 -11.95
CA PRO A 82 6.98 32.56 -11.85
C PRO A 82 6.02 32.20 -13.00
N LYS A 83 6.56 32.02 -14.21
CA LYS A 83 5.80 31.60 -15.40
C LYS A 83 5.10 30.24 -15.26
N ASP A 84 5.59 29.36 -14.38
CA ASP A 84 5.07 28.02 -14.16
C ASP A 84 3.99 27.97 -13.07
N TYR A 85 3.72 29.10 -12.41
CA TYR A 85 2.80 29.20 -11.28
C TYR A 85 1.44 28.56 -11.56
N GLN A 86 0.83 28.80 -12.73
CA GLN A 86 -0.50 28.26 -13.04
C GLN A 86 -0.50 26.72 -13.15
N LYS A 87 0.58 26.12 -13.67
CA LYS A 87 0.71 24.66 -13.75
C LYS A 87 0.89 24.04 -12.36
N LEU A 88 1.76 24.64 -11.55
CA LEU A 88 1.98 24.23 -10.16
C LEU A 88 0.70 24.40 -9.32
N LYS A 89 -0.05 25.50 -9.52
CA LYS A 89 -1.34 25.74 -8.86
C LYS A 89 -2.38 24.70 -9.24
N SER A 90 -2.42 24.32 -10.52
CA SER A 90 -3.29 23.24 -11.00
C SER A 90 -2.92 21.90 -10.36
N ALA A 91 -1.63 21.58 -10.25
CA ALA A 91 -1.15 20.40 -9.53
C ALA A 91 -1.52 20.43 -8.04
N TYR A 92 -1.36 21.59 -7.39
CA TYR A 92 -1.78 21.81 -6.00
C TYR A 92 -3.28 21.54 -5.80
N PHE A 93 -4.14 22.03 -6.70
CA PHE A 93 -5.58 21.77 -6.58
C PHE A 93 -5.94 20.29 -6.74
N ARG A 94 -5.23 19.56 -7.62
CA ARG A 94 -5.42 18.11 -7.79
C ARG A 94 -4.88 17.27 -6.64
N TRP A 95 -4.00 17.80 -5.78
CA TRP A 95 -3.47 17.07 -4.62
C TRP A 95 -4.61 16.76 -3.63
N PRO A 96 -4.97 15.49 -3.38
CA PRO A 96 -5.97 15.14 -2.38
C PRO A 96 -5.45 15.49 -0.98
N SER A 97 -6.18 16.32 -0.21
CA SER A 97 -5.74 16.78 1.11
C SER A 97 -5.59 15.66 2.15
N ARG A 98 -6.27 14.54 1.93
CA ARG A 98 -6.24 13.34 2.79
C ARG A 98 -5.07 12.40 2.51
N LEU A 99 -4.29 12.66 1.45
CA LEU A 99 -3.21 11.78 1.00
C LEU A 99 -1.85 12.50 1.05
N TYR A 100 -0.87 11.74 1.48
CA TYR A 100 0.51 12.17 1.60
C TYR A 100 1.32 11.48 0.50
N PRO A 101 1.94 12.22 -0.44
CA PRO A 101 2.99 11.68 -1.28
C PRO A 101 4.19 11.32 -0.39
N VAL A 102 4.64 10.08 -0.51
CA VAL A 102 5.73 9.49 0.26
C VAL A 102 6.90 9.23 -0.66
N TYR A 103 8.00 9.96 -0.43
CA TYR A 103 9.28 9.74 -1.09
C TYR A 103 10.09 8.73 -0.28
N TRP A 104 9.89 7.45 -0.57
CA TRP A 104 10.63 6.38 0.10
C TRP A 104 12.08 6.39 -0.40
N GLY A 105 13.05 6.63 0.50
CA GLY A 105 14.45 6.78 0.12
C GLY A 105 15.17 5.45 -0.15
N GLY A 106 15.87 5.37 -1.30
CA GLY A 106 17.08 4.56 -1.49
C GLY A 106 17.03 3.39 -2.48
N GLY A 107 17.63 3.58 -3.67
CA GLY A 107 18.16 2.51 -4.55
C GLY A 107 17.15 1.59 -5.23
N ASP A 108 17.66 0.53 -5.87
CA ASP A 108 16.91 -0.60 -6.47
C ASP A 108 16.10 -1.42 -5.43
N ALA A 109 15.90 -0.90 -4.22
CA ALA A 109 14.98 -1.45 -3.23
C ALA A 109 13.58 -1.44 -3.84
N GLU A 110 13.21 -2.61 -4.33
CA GLU A 110 12.08 -2.87 -5.20
C GLU A 110 10.81 -2.22 -4.67
N ALA A 111 10.03 -1.69 -5.61
CA ALA A 111 8.75 -1.04 -5.40
C ALA A 111 7.70 -2.05 -4.91
N TYR A 112 7.85 -2.55 -3.69
CA TYR A 112 6.95 -3.52 -3.08
C TYR A 112 5.71 -2.80 -2.56
N THR A 113 4.86 -2.38 -3.49
CA THR A 113 3.54 -1.83 -3.18
C THR A 113 2.69 -2.83 -2.37
N CYS A 114 3.02 -4.13 -2.35
CA CYS A 114 2.43 -5.12 -1.45
C CYS A 114 2.52 -4.71 0.03
N SER A 115 3.70 -4.31 0.49
CA SER A 115 3.93 -3.88 1.87
C SER A 115 3.28 -2.54 2.16
N VAL A 116 3.21 -1.67 1.15
CA VAL A 116 2.52 -0.39 1.25
C VAL A 116 1.01 -0.59 1.39
N PHE A 117 0.40 -1.44 0.56
CA PHE A 117 -1.02 -1.75 0.61
C PHE A 117 -1.43 -2.36 1.95
N VAL A 118 -0.68 -3.37 2.43
CA VAL A 118 -0.94 -3.98 3.75
C VAL A 118 -0.73 -2.95 4.85
N GLY A 119 0.32 -2.13 4.77
CA GLY A 119 0.58 -1.06 5.73
C GLY A 119 -0.52 -0.01 5.82
N ASP A 120 -1.08 0.41 4.69
CA ASP A 120 -2.22 1.32 4.64
C ASP A 120 -3.49 0.68 5.22
N CYS A 121 -3.73 -0.60 4.96
CA CYS A 121 -4.85 -1.33 5.56
C CYS A 121 -4.70 -1.39 7.08
N MET A 122 -3.49 -1.69 7.56
CA MET A 122 -3.15 -1.65 8.98
C MET A 122 -3.37 -0.25 9.58
N PHE A 123 -3.02 0.82 8.84
CA PHE A 123 -3.26 2.20 9.27
C PHE A 123 -4.75 2.50 9.45
N TYR A 124 -5.61 2.06 8.52
CA TYR A 124 -7.06 2.18 8.70
C TYR A 124 -7.59 1.35 9.87
N CYS A 125 -6.88 0.28 10.27
CA CYS A 125 -7.17 -0.49 11.49
C CYS A 125 -6.54 0.10 12.76
N GLY A 126 -5.94 1.29 12.71
CA GLY A 126 -5.39 2.00 13.87
C GLY A 126 -3.94 1.67 14.20
N PHE A 127 -3.23 0.93 13.34
CA PHE A 127 -1.81 0.63 13.55
C PHE A 127 -0.92 1.72 12.96
N THR A 128 0.12 2.08 13.68
CA THR A 128 1.08 3.09 13.24
C THR A 128 2.29 2.44 12.56
N SER A 129 2.93 3.17 11.65
CA SER A 129 4.24 2.80 11.10
C SER A 129 5.29 2.71 12.21
N VAL A 130 6.31 1.88 12.03
CA VAL A 130 7.44 1.78 12.98
C VAL A 130 8.66 2.45 12.35
N ASN A 131 9.24 3.42 13.04
CA ASN A 131 10.35 4.25 12.54
C ASN A 131 10.07 4.85 11.15
N GLY A 132 8.83 5.29 10.92
CA GLY A 132 8.39 5.89 9.67
C GLY A 132 8.31 4.91 8.48
N LYS A 133 8.33 3.60 8.71
CA LYS A 133 8.22 2.58 7.66
C LYS A 133 7.09 1.61 7.94
N TYR A 134 6.51 1.08 6.87
CA TYR A 134 5.68 -0.11 6.94
C TYR A 134 6.54 -1.37 7.10
N ARG A 135 5.92 -2.43 7.61
CA ARG A 135 6.54 -3.74 7.72
C ARG A 135 6.64 -4.37 6.35
N SER A 136 7.80 -4.94 6.05
CA SER A 136 8.04 -5.64 4.80
C SER A 136 7.37 -7.02 4.81
N ALA A 137 7.14 -7.60 3.62
CA ALA A 137 6.73 -9.00 3.49
C ALA A 137 7.70 -9.96 4.23
N LYS A 138 9.01 -9.66 4.21
CA LYS A 138 10.03 -10.42 4.94
C LYS A 138 9.85 -10.31 6.46
N ASP A 139 9.49 -9.14 6.99
CA ASP A 139 9.20 -8.97 8.43
C ASP A 139 8.03 -9.85 8.86
N PHE A 140 6.96 -9.92 8.05
CA PHE A 140 5.86 -10.85 8.27
C PHE A 140 6.37 -12.29 8.25
N TRP A 141 7.07 -12.73 7.21
CA TRP A 141 7.60 -14.09 7.11
C TRP A 141 8.41 -14.55 8.33
N MET A 142 9.23 -13.65 8.88
CA MET A 142 10.07 -13.89 10.04
C MET A 142 9.34 -13.73 11.38
N GLY A 143 8.06 -13.36 11.37
CA GLY A 143 7.28 -13.10 12.59
C GLY A 143 7.72 -11.87 13.38
N ARG A 144 8.36 -10.89 12.72
CA ARG A 144 8.90 -9.65 13.36
C ARG A 144 7.90 -8.49 13.35
N VAL A 145 6.61 -8.81 13.36
CA VAL A 145 5.51 -7.84 13.27
C VAL A 145 4.74 -7.84 14.59
N ASN A 146 4.97 -6.81 15.40
CA ASN A 146 4.24 -6.62 16.66
C ASN A 146 2.73 -6.51 16.42
N GLY A 147 1.93 -7.07 17.32
CA GLY A 147 0.47 -7.08 17.22
C GLY A 147 -0.07 -8.17 16.29
N PHE A 148 0.77 -9.09 15.81
CA PHE A 148 0.34 -10.26 15.05
C PHE A 148 0.89 -11.54 15.67
N HIS A 149 0.11 -12.62 15.57
CA HIS A 149 0.60 -13.97 15.83
C HIS A 149 0.57 -14.80 14.56
N LEU A 150 1.51 -15.74 14.46
CA LEU A 150 1.48 -16.77 13.42
C LEU A 150 0.23 -17.63 13.62
N VAL A 151 -0.55 -17.79 12.56
CA VAL A 151 -1.73 -18.65 12.54
C VAL A 151 -1.27 -20.08 12.28
N ASP A 152 -1.66 -20.95 13.19
CA ASP A 152 -1.64 -22.39 12.99
C ASP A 152 -2.69 -22.74 11.94
N LYS A 153 -2.24 -23.23 10.78
CA LYS A 153 -3.09 -23.50 9.61
C LYS A 153 -4.17 -24.53 9.92
N ASP A 154 -3.87 -25.50 10.77
CA ASP A 154 -4.81 -26.55 11.19
C ASP A 154 -5.90 -26.00 12.12
N LYS A 155 -5.64 -24.85 12.77
CA LYS A 155 -6.62 -24.12 13.59
C LYS A 155 -7.39 -23.06 12.79
N GLY A 156 -7.18 -23.01 11.48
CA GLY A 156 -7.99 -22.24 10.54
C GLY A 156 -7.47 -20.83 10.26
N VAL A 157 -7.22 -20.58 8.97
CA VAL A 157 -7.06 -19.23 8.38
C VAL A 157 -8.43 -18.55 8.32
N LYS A 158 -8.46 -17.23 8.50
CA LYS A 158 -9.69 -16.44 8.51
C LYS A 158 -9.55 -15.17 7.68
N ARG A 159 -10.71 -14.64 7.27
CA ARG A 159 -10.84 -13.30 6.69
C ARG A 159 -10.19 -12.27 7.61
N GLY A 160 -9.28 -11.47 7.06
CA GLY A 160 -8.50 -10.46 7.76
C GLY A 160 -7.11 -10.92 8.19
N ASP A 161 -6.77 -12.20 8.03
CA ASP A 161 -5.39 -12.64 8.22
C ASP A 161 -4.50 -12.09 7.10
N VAL A 162 -3.24 -11.80 7.43
CA VAL A 162 -2.22 -11.42 6.46
C VAL A 162 -1.53 -12.69 5.97
N CYS A 163 -1.56 -12.94 4.66
CA CYS A 163 -0.84 -14.03 4.02
C CYS A 163 0.50 -13.53 3.49
N THR A 164 1.59 -14.25 3.76
CA THR A 164 2.90 -14.01 3.16
C THR A 164 3.37 -15.23 2.40
N TYR A 165 4.00 -14.99 1.26
CA TYR A 165 4.33 -16.00 0.25
C TYR A 165 5.84 -16.16 0.13
N LYS A 166 6.28 -17.38 -0.20
CA LYS A 166 7.62 -17.71 -0.70
C LYS A 166 8.71 -16.99 0.09
N GLU A 167 8.85 -17.35 1.36
CA GLU A 167 9.89 -16.79 2.22
C GLU A 167 9.85 -15.27 2.45
N GLY A 168 8.70 -14.63 2.25
CA GLY A 168 8.52 -13.19 2.45
C GLY A 168 8.79 -12.34 1.21
N GLU A 169 8.67 -12.93 0.02
CA GLU A 169 8.70 -12.19 -1.25
C GLU A 169 7.46 -11.30 -1.45
N HIS A 170 6.31 -11.72 -0.91
CA HIS A 170 5.04 -11.01 -1.09
C HIS A 170 4.15 -11.08 0.14
N VAL A 171 3.20 -10.15 0.24
CA VAL A 171 2.24 -10.09 1.34
C VAL A 171 0.88 -9.55 0.86
N GLU A 172 -0.20 -10.15 1.34
CA GLU A 172 -1.58 -9.80 1.00
C GLU A 172 -2.51 -9.98 2.21
N ILE A 173 -3.74 -9.50 2.10
CA ILE A 173 -4.78 -9.67 3.12
C ILE A 173 -5.82 -10.66 2.62
N VAL A 174 -6.07 -11.71 3.40
CA VAL A 174 -7.12 -12.71 3.15
C VAL A 174 -8.48 -12.03 3.22
N THR A 175 -9.23 -12.04 2.13
CA THR A 175 -10.59 -11.46 2.03
C THR A 175 -11.67 -12.50 2.23
N SER A 176 -11.45 -13.75 1.87
CA SER A 176 -12.38 -14.84 2.18
C SER A 176 -11.65 -16.17 2.27
N VAL A 177 -12.20 -17.08 3.06
CA VAL A 177 -11.80 -18.49 3.12
C VAL A 177 -13.07 -19.28 2.86
N ASP A 178 -13.03 -20.26 1.98
CA ASP A 178 -14.21 -21.04 1.65
C ASP A 178 -13.88 -22.53 1.64
N ASP A 179 -14.40 -23.17 2.69
CA ASP A 179 -14.20 -24.59 2.99
C ASP A 179 -15.01 -25.48 2.03
N SER A 180 -16.06 -24.95 1.41
CA SER A 180 -16.95 -25.69 0.50
C SER A 180 -16.34 -25.90 -0.89
N LYS A 181 -15.36 -25.07 -1.25
CA LYS A 181 -14.67 -25.13 -2.54
C LYS A 181 -13.27 -25.71 -2.44
N SER A 182 -13.01 -26.52 -1.40
CA SER A 182 -11.76 -27.26 -1.28
C SER A 182 -11.58 -28.18 -2.49
N ILE A 183 -10.47 -28.01 -3.21
CA ILE A 183 -10.07 -28.94 -4.27
C ILE A 183 -9.00 -29.85 -3.66
N PHE A 184 -9.20 -31.16 -3.76
CA PHE A 184 -8.35 -32.18 -3.12
C PHE A 184 -8.27 -32.08 -1.59
N GLY A 185 -9.30 -31.55 -0.93
CA GLY A 185 -9.35 -31.39 0.53
C GLY A 185 -8.51 -30.23 1.08
N ASN A 186 -7.98 -29.36 0.20
CA ASN A 186 -7.25 -28.17 0.61
C ASN A 186 -8.18 -26.96 0.70
N LEU A 187 -8.21 -26.31 1.87
CA LEU A 187 -8.90 -25.03 2.05
C LEU A 187 -8.29 -23.98 1.12
N SER A 188 -9.08 -23.36 0.26
CA SER A 188 -8.63 -22.22 -0.55
C SER A 188 -9.12 -20.90 0.03
N PHE A 189 -8.46 -19.82 -0.37
CA PHE A 189 -8.83 -18.48 0.05
C PHE A 189 -8.78 -17.49 -1.12
N CYS A 190 -9.42 -16.35 -0.92
CA CYS A 190 -9.21 -15.16 -1.70
C CYS A 190 -8.43 -14.13 -0.89
N SER A 191 -7.67 -13.28 -1.57
CA SER A 191 -6.97 -12.17 -0.94
C SER A 191 -6.79 -11.01 -1.89
N ARG A 192 -6.48 -9.85 -1.30
CA ARG A 192 -6.17 -8.60 -1.99
C ARG A 192 -4.81 -8.08 -1.55
N GLY A 193 -4.07 -7.55 -2.50
CA GLY A 193 -2.79 -6.90 -2.26
C GLY A 193 -2.42 -5.98 -3.41
N ALA A 194 -1.16 -5.57 -3.44
CA ALA A 194 -0.57 -4.73 -4.47
C ALA A 194 0.79 -5.32 -4.83
N GLY A 195 1.48 -4.84 -5.87
CA GLY A 195 2.85 -5.30 -6.16
C GLY A 195 2.92 -6.49 -7.11
N HIS A 196 1.79 -6.87 -7.72
CA HIS A 196 1.74 -7.91 -8.74
C HIS A 196 2.45 -7.45 -10.03
N SER A 197 3.19 -8.36 -10.67
CA SER A 197 3.91 -8.08 -11.93
C SER A 197 2.99 -7.68 -13.09
N THR A 198 1.71 -8.08 -13.06
CA THR A 198 0.69 -7.71 -14.05
C THR A 198 0.11 -6.30 -13.86
N GLY A 199 0.43 -5.63 -12.74
CA GLY A 199 -0.05 -4.28 -12.45
C GLY A 199 -1.44 -4.22 -11.80
N GLU A 200 -2.02 -5.36 -11.45
CA GLU A 200 -3.32 -5.50 -10.79
C GLU A 200 -3.22 -5.08 -9.30
N GLN A 201 -3.31 -3.78 -9.01
CA GLN A 201 -3.28 -3.28 -7.63
C GLN A 201 -4.68 -3.36 -7.00
N GLY A 202 -4.78 -4.02 -5.84
CA GLY A 202 -6.01 -4.15 -5.07
C GLY A 202 -7.01 -5.16 -5.61
N GLU A 203 -6.72 -5.81 -6.75
CA GLU A 203 -7.58 -6.86 -7.31
C GLU A 203 -7.65 -8.08 -6.39
N GLU A 204 -8.80 -8.74 -6.41
CA GLU A 204 -9.00 -9.96 -5.65
C GLU A 204 -8.58 -11.17 -6.46
N ARG A 205 -7.78 -12.01 -5.83
CA ARG A 205 -7.33 -13.26 -6.42
C ARG A 205 -7.77 -14.41 -5.53
N CYS A 206 -8.35 -15.43 -6.14
CA CYS A 206 -8.94 -16.57 -5.45
C CYS A 206 -8.35 -17.89 -5.94
N GLY A 207 -8.20 -18.85 -5.03
CA GLY A 207 -7.71 -20.20 -5.33
C GLY A 207 -8.77 -21.17 -5.84
N TRP A 208 -9.76 -20.70 -6.60
CA TRP A 208 -10.80 -21.57 -7.17
C TRP A 208 -10.40 -21.98 -8.59
N GLY A 209 -10.06 -23.25 -8.81
CA GLY A 209 -9.82 -23.80 -10.16
C GLY A 209 -8.57 -24.69 -10.30
N VAL A 210 -8.33 -25.19 -11.51
CA VAL A 210 -7.33 -26.23 -11.83
C VAL A 210 -5.87 -25.74 -11.72
N THR A 211 -5.65 -24.43 -11.70
CA THR A 211 -4.34 -23.77 -11.58
C THR A 211 -4.16 -23.05 -10.24
N ALA A 212 -4.99 -23.35 -9.25
CA ALA A 212 -5.10 -22.56 -8.04
C ALA A 212 -3.77 -22.51 -7.25
N ASP A 213 -3.26 -21.29 -7.13
CA ASP A 213 -2.07 -20.91 -6.37
C ASP A 213 -2.46 -20.26 -5.05
N ARG A 214 -3.63 -20.60 -4.47
CA ARG A 214 -4.16 -20.04 -3.21
C ARG A 214 -4.81 -21.07 -2.26
N TYR A 215 -4.08 -22.13 -1.95
CA TYR A 215 -4.40 -23.12 -0.91
C TYR A 215 -3.67 -22.87 0.42
N VAL A 216 -4.40 -22.90 1.53
CA VAL A 216 -3.86 -22.73 2.89
C VAL A 216 -2.72 -23.71 3.17
N SER A 217 -2.83 -24.94 2.68
CA SER A 217 -1.88 -26.03 2.92
C SER A 217 -0.50 -25.85 2.27
N ILE A 218 -0.33 -24.89 1.36
CA ILE A 218 0.97 -24.66 0.68
C ILE A 218 2.05 -24.31 1.72
N PRO A 219 3.10 -25.15 1.91
CA PRO A 219 4.06 -25.00 3.01
C PRO A 219 4.79 -23.67 3.03
N GLU A 220 5.05 -23.11 1.85
CA GLU A 220 5.80 -21.87 1.65
C GLU A 220 5.00 -20.61 2.01
N TRP A 221 3.77 -20.75 2.50
CA TRP A 221 2.95 -19.63 2.93
C TRP A 221 2.75 -19.63 4.43
N LYS A 222 2.72 -18.43 5.00
CA LYS A 222 2.39 -18.21 6.41
C LYS A 222 1.25 -17.21 6.51
N PHE A 223 0.45 -17.39 7.55
CA PHE A 223 -0.68 -16.52 7.84
C PHE A 223 -0.47 -15.86 9.20
N PHE A 224 -0.80 -14.58 9.29
CA PHE A 224 -0.61 -13.78 10.49
C PHE A 224 -1.92 -13.11 10.86
N ARG A 225 -2.35 -13.33 12.09
CA ARG A 225 -3.60 -12.76 12.59
C ARG A 225 -3.31 -11.60 13.52
N LEU A 226 -4.00 -10.51 13.26
CA LEU A 226 -3.97 -9.33 14.09
C LEU A 226 -4.52 -9.64 15.49
N VAL A 227 -3.77 -9.29 16.52
CA VAL A 227 -4.15 -9.35 17.94
C VAL A 227 -4.53 -7.93 18.35
N LYS A 228 -5.78 -7.76 18.77
CA LYS A 228 -6.24 -6.53 19.42
C LYS A 228 -6.02 -6.64 20.92
#